data_AF-A0A0N8H6F0-F1
#
_entry.id   AF-A0A0N8H6F0-F1
#
_cell.length_a   1.000
_cell.length_b   1.000
_cell.length_c   1.000
_cell.angle_alpha   90.00
_cell.angle_beta   90.00
_cell.angle_gamma   90.00
#
_symmetry.space_group_name_H-M   'P 1'
#
loop_
_entity.id
_entity.type
_entity.pdbx_description
1 polymer ?
#
loop_
_entity_poly.entity_id
_entity_poly.type
_entity_poly.pdbx_seq_one_letter_code
_entity_poly.pdbx_strand_id
1 'polypeptide(L)'
;MSPEKLRAFTQGVQTAGARHGITFAVYGSTGPSQGCHRLLALTLRTLGPGAQAAVIESLFRGHFEHGKDVTDKAWLVAVGRSVGLDEADVIRALECEATGMVIEDEVRAAMDSHVIAVPSVMVGGRFRVGGYQEAELFEGVFDRLRREREEGRSPEN
;
A
#
# COMPACT_ATOMS: atom_id res chain seq x y z
N MET A 1 -7.67 2.43 -22.74
CA MET A 1 -9.01 1.93 -22.33
C MET A 1 -10.07 2.75 -23.06
N SER A 2 -11.17 2.16 -23.55
CA SER A 2 -12.24 2.96 -24.17
C SER A 2 -13.02 3.76 -23.12
N PRO A 3 -13.70 4.87 -23.49
CA PRO A 3 -14.51 5.65 -22.54
C PRO A 3 -15.57 4.82 -21.82
N GLU A 4 -16.18 3.86 -22.52
CA GLU A 4 -17.17 2.94 -21.95
C GLU A 4 -16.54 1.99 -20.92
N LYS A 5 -15.39 1.40 -21.23
CA LYS A 5 -14.64 0.53 -20.31
C LYS A 5 -14.19 1.30 -19.06
N LEU A 6 -13.80 2.56 -19.21
CA LEU A 6 -13.45 3.43 -18.09
C LEU A 6 -14.65 3.64 -17.17
N ARG A 7 -15.81 4.01 -17.71
CA ARG A 7 -17.04 4.20 -16.93
C ARG A 7 -17.44 2.93 -16.17
N ALA A 8 -17.44 1.79 -16.85
CA ALA A 8 -17.78 0.50 -16.23
C ALA A 8 -16.81 0.14 -15.10
N PHE A 9 -15.50 0.32 -15.31
CA PHE A 9 -14.48 0.12 -14.28
C PHE A 9 -14.73 1.02 -13.07
N THR A 10 -14.89 2.33 -13.30
CA THR A 10 -15.13 3.32 -12.26
C THR A 10 -16.39 3.02 -11.45
N GLN A 11 -17.49 2.66 -12.11
CA GLN A 11 -18.74 2.29 -11.43
C GLN A 11 -18.58 1.03 -10.56
N GLY A 12 -17.82 0.04 -11.05
CA GLY A 12 -17.47 -1.15 -10.29
C GLY A 12 -16.70 -0.82 -9.01
N VAL A 13 -15.68 0.03 -9.10
CA VAL A 13 -14.87 0.49 -7.96
C VAL A 13 -15.72 1.26 -6.94
N GLN A 14 -16.57 2.20 -7.39
CA GLN A 14 -17.46 2.94 -6.49
C GLN A 14 -18.45 2.03 -5.76
N THR A 15 -19.03 1.06 -6.47
CA THR A 15 -19.97 0.09 -5.88
C THR A 15 -19.27 -0.77 -4.82
N ALA A 16 -18.03 -1.21 -5.09
CA ALA A 16 -17.24 -1.96 -4.13
C ALA A 16 -16.90 -1.10 -2.90
N GLY A 17 -16.38 0.12 -3.10
CA GLY A 17 -16.00 1.04 -2.03
C GLY A 17 -17.16 1.41 -1.10
N ALA A 18 -18.36 1.65 -1.65
CA ALA A 18 -19.53 2.04 -0.88
C ALA A 18 -19.91 1.01 0.20
N ARG A 19 -19.65 -0.29 -0.03
CA ARG A 19 -19.89 -1.35 0.97
C ARG A 19 -18.99 -1.24 2.20
N HIS A 20 -17.85 -0.57 2.04
CA HIS A 20 -16.86 -0.33 3.08
C HIS A 20 -16.81 1.14 3.53
N GLY A 21 -17.78 1.96 3.12
CA GLY A 21 -17.83 3.39 3.46
C GLY A 21 -16.80 4.26 2.71
N ILE A 22 -16.18 3.75 1.65
CA ILE A 22 -15.18 4.46 0.85
C ILE A 22 -15.85 5.12 -0.35
N THR A 23 -15.70 6.45 -0.48
CA THR A 23 -16.30 7.20 -1.59
C THR A 23 -15.24 7.53 -2.64
N PHE A 24 -15.06 6.63 -3.61
CA PHE A 24 -14.08 6.84 -4.67
C PHE A 24 -14.40 8.05 -5.55
N ALA A 25 -13.46 9.01 -5.58
CA ALA A 25 -13.36 10.10 -6.52
C ALA A 25 -13.05 9.59 -7.93
N VAL A 26 -13.72 10.16 -8.91
CA VAL A 26 -13.60 9.83 -10.34
C VAL A 26 -12.97 10.98 -11.12
N TYR A 27 -12.21 11.80 -10.41
CA TYR A 27 -11.55 13.01 -10.86
C TYR A 27 -10.16 13.09 -10.21
N GLY A 28 -9.32 14.00 -10.71
CA GLY A 28 -7.95 14.17 -10.24
C GLY A 28 -6.92 13.63 -11.22
N SER A 29 -5.66 13.66 -10.81
CA SER A 29 -4.51 13.24 -11.60
C SER A 29 -3.93 11.96 -11.01
N THR A 30 -3.62 11.00 -11.88
CA THR A 30 -2.93 9.76 -11.52
C THR A 30 -1.58 9.76 -12.21
N GLY A 31 -0.51 9.58 -11.43
CA GLY A 31 0.85 9.50 -11.92
C GLY A 31 1.67 8.48 -11.12
N PRO A 32 3.01 8.46 -11.31
CA PRO A 32 3.87 7.51 -10.60
C PRO A 32 3.80 7.67 -9.07
N SER A 33 3.51 6.57 -8.37
CA SER A 33 3.42 6.55 -6.89
C SER A 33 4.77 6.44 -6.17
N GLN A 34 5.90 6.55 -6.90
CA GLN A 34 7.25 6.37 -6.34
C GLN A 34 7.51 7.31 -5.16
N GLY A 35 7.06 8.57 -5.24
CA GLY A 35 7.16 9.54 -4.16
C GLY A 35 6.41 9.09 -2.90
N CYS A 36 5.21 8.51 -3.07
CA CYS A 36 4.44 7.91 -1.98
C CYS A 36 5.22 6.78 -1.30
N HIS A 37 5.82 5.88 -2.07
CA HIS A 37 6.62 4.77 -1.52
C HIS A 37 7.86 5.28 -0.77
N ARG A 38 8.54 6.32 -1.27
CA ARG A 38 9.67 6.98 -0.57
C ARG A 38 9.23 7.56 0.77
N LEU A 39 8.08 8.22 0.80
CA LEU A 39 7.51 8.75 2.03
C LEU A 39 7.16 7.64 3.02
N LEU A 40 6.55 6.54 2.56
CA LEU A 40 6.22 5.38 3.40
C LEU A 40 7.48 4.72 3.98
N ALA A 41 8.55 4.58 3.19
CA ALA A 41 9.82 4.02 3.65
C ALA A 41 10.51 4.93 4.68
N LEU A 42 10.51 6.25 4.46
CA LEU A 42 11.00 7.23 5.45
C LEU A 42 10.21 7.15 6.75
N THR A 43 8.88 7.13 6.66
CA THR A 43 7.99 7.11 7.82
C THR A 43 8.22 5.87 8.66
N LEU A 44 8.29 4.69 8.02
CA LEU A 44 8.55 3.43 8.72
C LEU A 44 9.88 3.45 9.46
N ARG A 45 10.95 3.90 8.81
CA ARG A 45 12.30 3.94 9.41
C ARG A 45 12.41 4.93 10.56
N THR A 46 11.65 6.02 10.52
CA THR A 46 11.79 7.14 11.46
C THR A 46 10.82 7.06 12.62
N LEU A 47 9.57 6.69 12.34
CA LEU A 47 8.44 6.75 13.28
C LEU A 47 7.75 5.40 13.50
N GLY A 48 8.12 4.37 12.74
CA GLY A 48 7.60 3.02 12.90
C GLY A 48 6.28 2.74 12.16
N PRO A 49 5.75 1.51 12.31
CA PRO A 49 4.63 1.01 11.50
C PRO A 49 3.31 1.74 11.76
N GLY A 50 3.07 2.22 12.99
CA GLY A 50 1.85 2.98 13.31
C GLY A 50 1.76 4.29 12.54
N ALA A 51 2.85 5.04 12.47
CA ALA A 51 2.90 6.27 11.67
C ALA A 51 2.84 5.98 10.17
N GLN A 52 3.49 4.90 9.70
CA GLN A 52 3.39 4.48 8.29
C GLN A 52 1.94 4.14 7.90
N ALA A 53 1.19 3.47 8.78
CA ALA A 53 -0.23 3.18 8.58
C ALA A 53 -1.06 4.46 8.47
N ALA A 54 -0.79 5.48 9.30
CA ALA A 54 -1.47 6.77 9.21
C ALA A 54 -1.15 7.53 7.90
N VAL A 55 0.10 7.41 7.41
CA VAL A 55 0.52 8.00 6.13
C VAL A 55 -0.16 7.30 4.95
N ILE A 56 -0.17 5.96 4.89
CA ILE A 56 -0.80 5.24 3.76
C ILE A 56 -2.31 5.52 3.70
N GLU A 57 -2.98 5.59 4.85
CA GLU A 57 -4.39 5.98 4.95
C GLU A 57 -4.62 7.40 4.41
N SER A 58 -3.76 8.35 4.79
CA SER A 58 -3.83 9.73 4.31
C SER A 58 -3.63 9.83 2.79
N LEU A 59 -2.70 9.04 2.24
CA LEU A 59 -2.45 8.95 0.81
C LEU A 59 -3.62 8.32 0.07
N PHE A 60 -4.18 7.21 0.57
CA PHE A 60 -5.34 6.56 -0.01
C PHE A 60 -6.55 7.47 0.00
N ARG A 61 -6.95 8.03 1.14
CA ARG A 61 -8.08 8.95 1.21
C ARG A 61 -7.86 10.20 0.35
N GLY A 62 -6.66 10.77 0.38
CA GLY A 62 -6.33 11.94 -0.43
C GLY A 62 -6.47 11.66 -1.93
N HIS A 63 -5.88 10.58 -2.42
CA HIS A 63 -5.92 10.23 -3.84
C HIS A 63 -7.28 9.69 -4.26
N PHE A 64 -7.74 8.63 -3.58
CA PHE A 64 -8.92 7.88 -3.98
C PHE A 64 -10.23 8.55 -3.62
N GLU A 65 -10.32 9.42 -2.61
CA GLU A 65 -11.59 10.07 -2.23
C GLU A 65 -11.61 11.58 -2.48
N HIS A 66 -10.44 12.23 -2.49
CA HIS A 66 -10.32 13.68 -2.66
C HIS A 66 -9.60 14.12 -3.93
N GLY A 67 -9.24 13.18 -4.82
CA GLY A 67 -8.63 13.48 -6.12
C GLY A 67 -7.27 14.18 -6.05
N LYS A 68 -6.52 14.02 -4.95
CA LYS A 68 -5.16 14.56 -4.80
C LYS A 68 -4.20 13.88 -5.77
N ASP A 69 -3.29 14.67 -6.33
CA ASP A 69 -2.24 14.18 -7.22
C ASP A 69 -1.11 13.55 -6.39
N VAL A 70 -0.88 12.25 -6.58
CA VAL A 70 0.18 11.48 -5.91
C VAL A 70 1.60 11.86 -6.32
N THR A 71 1.74 12.71 -7.34
CA THR A 71 3.02 13.26 -7.80
C THR A 71 3.31 14.65 -7.24
N ASP A 72 2.34 15.28 -6.57
CA ASP A 72 2.51 16.61 -5.96
C ASP A 72 3.41 16.53 -4.72
N LYS A 73 4.67 16.93 -4.90
CA LYS A 73 5.67 16.98 -3.82
C LYS A 73 5.21 17.83 -2.63
N ALA A 74 4.54 18.96 -2.86
CA ALA A 74 4.10 19.83 -1.77
C ALA A 74 3.01 19.14 -0.93
N TRP A 75 2.11 18.41 -1.58
CA TRP A 75 1.13 17.58 -0.88
C TRP A 75 1.79 16.43 -0.11
N LEU A 76 2.75 15.72 -0.71
CA LEU A 76 3.47 14.65 -0.02
C LEU A 76 4.25 15.15 1.21
N VAL A 77 4.87 16.34 1.12
CA VAL A 77 5.49 17.02 2.26
C VAL A 77 4.46 17.31 3.35
N ALA A 78 3.29 17.85 3.00
CA ALA A 78 2.22 18.12 3.97
C ALA A 78 1.73 16.82 4.65
N VAL A 79 1.62 15.72 3.91
CA VAL A 79 1.25 14.41 4.48
C VAL A 79 2.31 13.95 5.48
N GLY A 80 3.60 13.99 5.13
CA GLY A 80 4.69 13.61 6.03
C GLY A 80 4.75 14.45 7.30
N ARG A 81 4.56 15.76 7.19
CA ARG A 81 4.52 16.67 8.35
C ARG A 81 3.35 16.39 9.28
N SER A 82 2.21 15.92 8.75
CA SER A 82 1.02 15.64 9.57
C SER A 82 1.23 14.50 10.59
N VAL A 83 2.20 13.62 10.34
CA VAL A 83 2.60 12.54 11.26
C VAL A 83 3.88 12.85 12.05
N GLY A 84 4.41 14.08 11.93
CA GLY A 84 5.57 14.54 12.70
C GLY A 84 6.93 14.34 12.05
N LEU A 85 7.01 14.07 10.74
CA LEU A 85 8.30 14.10 10.02
C LEU A 85 8.78 15.54 9.83
N ASP A 86 10.11 15.72 9.86
CA ASP A 86 10.74 16.98 9.49
C ASP A 86 10.59 17.25 7.98
N GLU A 87 10.30 18.50 7.63
CA GLU A 87 10.06 18.91 6.24
C GLU A 87 11.27 18.65 5.34
N ALA A 88 12.48 18.98 5.82
CA ALA A 88 13.70 18.82 5.04
C ALA A 88 14.05 17.33 4.87
N ASP A 89 13.75 16.49 5.86
CA ASP A 89 13.86 15.03 5.72
C ASP A 89 12.91 14.48 4.65
N VAL A 90 11.65 14.94 4.60
CA VAL A 90 10.69 14.50 3.60
C VAL A 90 11.12 14.94 2.20
N ILE A 91 11.50 16.21 2.02
CA ILE A 91 12.00 16.72 0.74
C ILE A 91 13.21 15.91 0.26
N ARG A 92 14.18 15.68 1.15
CA ARG A 92 15.36 14.87 0.83
C ARG A 92 14.98 13.45 0.42
N ALA A 93 14.06 12.81 1.14
CA ALA A 93 13.64 11.45 0.80
C ALA A 93 12.92 11.37 -0.55
N LEU A 94 12.11 12.38 -0.91
CA LEU A 94 11.43 12.45 -2.20
C LEU A 94 12.42 12.60 -3.37
N GLU A 95 13.59 13.17 -3.14
CA GLU A 95 14.60 13.46 -4.17
C GLU A 95 15.79 12.47 -4.16
N CYS A 96 15.92 11.66 -3.11
CA CYS A 96 17.02 10.73 -2.93
C CYS A 96 16.97 9.54 -3.91
N GLU A 97 17.93 9.49 -4.84
CA GLU A 97 18.08 8.38 -5.78
C GLU A 97 18.34 7.05 -5.07
N ALA A 98 19.18 7.03 -4.02
CA ALA A 98 19.48 5.80 -3.28
C ALA A 98 18.22 5.20 -2.62
N THR A 99 17.31 6.04 -2.09
CA THR A 99 16.02 5.55 -1.57
C THR A 99 15.12 5.05 -2.71
N GLY A 100 15.21 5.67 -3.89
CA GLY A 100 14.59 5.17 -5.11
C GLY A 100 15.05 3.75 -5.47
N MET A 101 16.36 3.51 -5.47
CA MET A 101 16.93 2.19 -5.78
C MET A 101 16.47 1.11 -4.80
N VAL A 102 16.41 1.40 -3.50
CA VAL A 102 15.92 0.44 -2.50
C VAL A 102 14.48 0.03 -2.78
N ILE A 103 13.60 0.98 -3.13
CA ILE A 103 12.20 0.69 -3.48
C ILE A 103 12.11 -0.15 -4.76
N GLU A 104 12.94 0.15 -5.75
CA GLU A 104 12.99 -0.65 -6.97
C GLU A 104 13.47 -2.08 -6.70
N ASP A 105 14.46 -2.26 -5.82
CA ASP A 105 14.93 -3.57 -5.39
C ASP A 105 13.82 -4.36 -4.66
N GLU A 106 13.02 -3.70 -3.81
CA GLU A 106 11.84 -4.31 -3.16
C GLU A 106 10.79 -4.75 -4.19
N VAL A 107 10.53 -3.93 -5.20
CA VAL A 107 9.61 -4.28 -6.31
C VAL A 107 10.14 -5.47 -7.09
N ARG A 108 11.44 -5.49 -7.43
CA ARG A 108 12.07 -6.62 -8.14
C ARG A 108 12.00 -7.90 -7.31
N ALA A 109 12.33 -7.84 -6.01
CA ALA A 109 12.23 -8.99 -5.11
C ALA A 109 10.80 -9.52 -4.99
N ALA A 110 9.79 -8.63 -5.00
CA ALA A 110 8.38 -9.03 -5.01
C ALA A 110 8.01 -9.74 -6.33
N MET A 111 8.46 -9.21 -7.47
CA MET A 111 8.25 -9.83 -8.79
C MET A 111 8.92 -11.19 -8.91
N ASP A 112 10.17 -11.33 -8.44
CA ASP A 112 10.90 -12.60 -8.39
C ASP A 112 10.18 -13.62 -7.48
N SER A 113 9.49 -13.11 -6.46
CA SER A 113 8.60 -13.89 -5.60
C SER A 113 7.21 -14.13 -6.20
N HIS A 114 7.03 -13.88 -7.50
CA HIS A 114 5.80 -14.08 -8.28
C HIS A 114 4.61 -13.18 -7.85
N VAL A 115 4.89 -12.01 -7.27
CA VAL A 115 3.87 -10.99 -7.03
C VAL A 115 3.61 -10.23 -8.32
N ILE A 116 2.44 -10.46 -8.93
CA ILE A 116 2.03 -9.80 -10.19
C ILE A 116 0.89 -8.78 -10.00
N ALA A 117 0.31 -8.72 -8.79
CA ALA A 117 -0.78 -7.80 -8.45
C ALA A 117 -0.80 -7.54 -6.93
N VAL A 118 -1.36 -6.39 -6.55
CA VAL A 118 -1.58 -5.97 -5.15
C VAL A 118 -3.08 -5.89 -4.83
N PRO A 119 -3.50 -6.05 -3.56
CA PRO A 119 -2.66 -6.40 -2.41
C PRO A 119 -2.15 -7.85 -2.49
N SER A 120 -0.96 -8.10 -1.92
CA SER A 120 -0.40 -9.44 -1.74
C SER A 120 0.17 -9.53 -0.33
N VAL A 121 -0.30 -10.50 0.44
CA VAL A 121 0.08 -10.71 1.84
C VAL A 121 0.79 -12.06 1.98
N MET A 122 1.95 -12.05 2.63
CA MET A 122 2.69 -13.25 2.99
C MET A 122 2.49 -13.51 4.48
N VAL A 123 1.82 -14.61 4.84
CA VAL A 123 1.57 -14.98 6.23
C VAL A 123 2.51 -16.10 6.65
N GLY A 124 3.25 -15.87 7.74
CA GLY A 124 4.20 -16.84 8.30
C GLY A 124 5.31 -17.26 7.33
N GLY A 125 5.63 -16.43 6.33
CA GLY A 125 6.65 -16.73 5.30
C GLY A 125 6.28 -17.84 4.31
N ARG A 126 5.06 -18.38 4.37
CA ARG A 126 4.66 -19.58 3.61
C ARG A 126 3.37 -19.41 2.83
N PHE A 127 2.37 -18.77 3.45
CA PHE A 127 1.04 -18.64 2.86
C PHE A 127 0.92 -17.32 2.12
N ARG A 128 0.94 -17.37 0.79
CA ARG A 128 0.67 -16.19 -0.05
C ARG A 128 -0.82 -16.05 -0.25
N VAL A 129 -1.36 -14.90 0.11
CA VAL A 129 -2.74 -14.50 -0.13
C VAL A 129 -2.71 -13.33 -1.11
N GLY A 130 -3.26 -13.53 -2.30
CA GLY A 130 -3.27 -12.54 -3.38
C GLY A 130 -4.64 -11.89 -3.57
N GLY A 131 -4.64 -10.60 -3.91
CA GLY A 131 -5.85 -9.81 -4.13
C GLY A 131 -6.58 -9.48 -2.83
N TYR A 132 -7.69 -8.74 -2.97
CA TYR A 132 -8.62 -8.52 -1.87
C TYR A 132 -9.29 -9.85 -1.49
N GLN A 133 -9.24 -10.19 -0.21
CA GLN A 133 -9.87 -11.40 0.36
C GLN A 133 -10.63 -11.01 1.63
N GLU A 134 -11.72 -11.73 1.90
CA GLU A 134 -12.51 -11.54 3.11
C GLU A 134 -11.76 -11.99 4.36
N ALA A 135 -12.18 -11.47 5.52
CA ALA A 135 -11.52 -11.72 6.80
C ALA A 135 -11.44 -13.21 7.15
N GLU A 136 -12.47 -13.98 6.82
CA GLU A 136 -12.59 -15.41 7.12
C GLU A 136 -11.46 -16.23 6.47
N LEU A 137 -10.96 -15.81 5.31
CA LEU A 137 -9.82 -16.46 4.68
C LEU A 137 -8.55 -16.28 5.53
N PHE A 138 -8.31 -15.07 6.03
CA PHE A 138 -7.17 -14.79 6.89
C PHE A 138 -7.30 -15.51 8.23
N GLU A 139 -8.48 -15.53 8.84
CA GLU A 139 -8.77 -16.30 10.05
C GLU A 139 -8.40 -17.78 9.88
N GLY A 140 -8.81 -18.40 8.78
CA GLY A 140 -8.46 -19.78 8.46
C GLY A 140 -6.95 -20.00 8.30
N VAL A 141 -6.24 -19.07 7.65
CA VAL A 141 -4.77 -19.13 7.53
C VAL A 141 -4.08 -19.02 8.88
N PHE A 142 -4.54 -18.10 9.74
CA PHE A 142 -3.99 -17.93 11.09
C PHE A 142 -4.27 -19.15 11.98
N ASP A 143 -5.47 -19.72 11.89
CA ASP A 143 -5.84 -20.94 12.60
C ASP A 143 -4.97 -22.12 12.22
N ARG A 144 -4.72 -22.30 10.92
CA ARG A 144 -3.83 -23.35 10.43
C ARG A 144 -2.41 -23.17 10.97
N LEU A 145 -1.86 -21.95 10.89
CA LEU A 145 -0.51 -21.65 11.41
C LEU A 145 -0.38 -21.91 12.90
N ARG A 146 -1.43 -21.61 13.69
CA ARG A 146 -1.45 -21.87 15.12
C ARG A 146 -1.38 -23.37 15.42
N ARG A 147 -2.21 -24.18 14.76
CA ARG A 147 -2.22 -25.64 14.90
C ARG A 147 -0.90 -26.27 14.52
N GLU A 148 -0.29 -25.85 13.40
CA GLU A 148 1.01 -26.38 12.95
C GLU A 148 2.13 -26.10 13.98
N ARG A 149 2.10 -24.92 14.64
CA ARG A 149 3.03 -24.60 15.73
C ARG A 149 2.80 -25.46 16.98
N GLU A 150 1.55 -25.69 17.34
CA GLU A 150 1.17 -26.53 18.50
C GLU A 150 1.54 -28.00 18.29
N GLU A 151 1.45 -28.50 17.05
CA GLU A 151 1.83 -29.87 16.66
C GLU A 151 3.36 -30.07 16.51
N GLY A 152 4.18 -29.04 16.74
CA GLY A 152 5.63 -29.11 16.57
C GLY A 152 6.09 -29.28 15.12
N ARG A 153 5.21 -29.00 14.14
CA ARG A 153 5.54 -29.09 12.73
C ARG A 153 6.30 -27.83 12.33
N SER A 154 7.60 -27.98 12.09
CA SER A 154 8.46 -26.85 11.68
C SER A 154 7.97 -26.29 10.34
N PRO A 155 8.04 -24.96 10.11
CA PRO A 155 7.63 -24.31 8.85
C PRO A 155 8.36 -24.81 7.59
N GLU A 156 9.34 -25.70 7.72
CA GLU A 156 10.20 -26.19 6.64
C GLU A 156 9.82 -27.58 6.09
N ASN A 157 8.79 -28.24 6.65
CA ASN A 157 8.24 -29.50 6.12
C ASN A 157 6.98 -29.29 5.28
#